data_AF-A0A1S3L9P7-F1
#
_entry.id   AF-A0A1S3L9P7-F1
#
_cell.length_a   1.000
_cell.length_b   1.000
_cell.length_c   1.000
_cell.angle_alpha   90.00
_cell.angle_beta   90.00
_cell.angle_gamma   90.00
#
_symmetry.space_group_name_H-M   'P 1'
#
loop_
_entity.id
_entity.type
_entity.pdbx_description
1 polymer ?
#
loop_
_entity_poly.entity_id
_entity_poly.type
_entity_poly.pdbx_seq_one_letter_code
_entity_poly.pdbx_strand_id
1 'polypeptide(L)'
;MEPEDDIFIPENVFILEETVQEEERTVSTACQTDPRVPECSCAAVEERSTGTITKELGAQLDCAHDHQYTTEACPYTPQMELTESEINEDQNSLYEPESSESQCEPKYTIEECVQDLKYILFYSKLKELFNVCHEPGCQAGVISSSPKINSFAITMETECVVGHRRKWESQTRVVKLFAGNLLLSSAVFLTGGSHSTFAETCHHLSLVSMLLRQFANQQRIYIVPEDNYMWTQHTEANLATIVDSPCIISGDTWCDSPGHCASFGTYTILDSASHLILAQETVHVTEVKSSYWLETEGLERCLQHIERMV
;
A
#
# COMPACT_ATOMS: atom_id res chain seq x y z
N MET A 1 37.73 17.20 -49.39
CA MET A 1 37.45 15.88 -49.97
C MET A 1 36.83 15.08 -48.84
N GLU A 2 35.51 15.24 -48.73
CA GLU A 2 34.64 14.52 -47.81
C GLU A 2 34.31 13.12 -48.39
N PRO A 3 33.67 12.26 -47.61
CA PRO A 3 32.21 12.28 -47.67
C PRO A 3 31.52 12.35 -46.29
N GLU A 4 30.46 13.15 -46.25
CA GLU A 4 29.39 13.12 -45.27
C GLU A 4 28.48 11.91 -45.56
N ASP A 5 28.17 11.10 -44.53
CA ASP A 5 27.09 10.12 -44.58
C ASP A 5 25.88 10.71 -43.83
N ASP A 6 25.08 11.47 -44.58
CA ASP A 6 23.75 11.92 -44.19
C ASP A 6 22.80 10.71 -44.18
N ILE A 7 22.37 10.28 -42.99
CA ILE A 7 21.19 9.43 -42.85
C ILE A 7 19.96 10.33 -42.88
N PHE A 8 19.42 10.48 -44.08
CA PHE A 8 18.12 11.07 -44.37
C PHE A 8 17.00 10.16 -43.83
N ILE A 9 16.28 10.60 -42.79
CA ILE A 9 15.00 9.99 -42.39
C ILE A 9 13.89 10.83 -43.03
N PRO A 10 13.12 10.31 -44.01
CA PRO A 10 12.07 11.08 -44.65
C PRO A 10 10.91 11.33 -43.68
N GLU A 11 10.50 12.59 -43.56
CA GLU A 11 9.14 12.95 -43.16
C GLU A 11 8.16 12.41 -44.22
N ASN A 12 7.11 11.72 -43.76
CA ASN A 12 6.02 11.09 -44.52
C ASN A 12 6.24 9.63 -44.97
N VAL A 13 6.19 8.72 -44.01
CA VAL A 13 5.72 7.34 -44.26
C VAL A 13 4.32 7.21 -43.67
N PHE A 14 3.31 7.29 -44.54
CA PHE A 14 1.94 6.91 -44.22
C PHE A 14 1.84 5.37 -44.19
N ILE A 15 1.67 4.80 -42.99
CA ILE A 15 1.12 3.44 -42.83
C ILE A 15 -0.29 3.63 -42.29
N LEU A 16 -1.28 3.30 -43.12
CA LEU A 16 -2.64 3.07 -42.68
C LEU A 16 -2.71 1.64 -42.17
N GLU A 17 -2.67 1.44 -40.86
CA GLU A 17 -3.11 0.20 -40.20
C GLU A 17 -3.88 0.55 -38.92
N GLU A 18 -4.84 -0.30 -38.60
CA GLU A 18 -6.11 -0.01 -37.95
C GLU A 18 -6.01 0.55 -36.51
N THR A 19 -6.85 1.55 -36.22
CA THR A 19 -7.11 2.00 -34.85
C THR A 19 -7.86 0.92 -34.08
N VAL A 20 -7.14 0.11 -33.32
CA VAL A 20 -7.71 -0.56 -32.15
C VAL A 20 -7.61 0.44 -30.99
N GLN A 21 -8.75 0.98 -30.57
CA GLN A 21 -8.84 1.67 -29.28
C GLN A 21 -8.67 0.62 -28.19
N GLU A 22 -7.44 0.38 -27.72
CA GLU A 22 -7.25 -0.20 -26.41
C GLU A 22 -7.52 0.90 -25.38
N GLU A 23 -8.73 0.90 -24.82
CA GLU A 23 -8.98 1.55 -23.54
C GLU A 23 -8.06 0.90 -22.50
N GLU A 24 -7.09 1.66 -22.01
CA GLU A 24 -6.21 1.26 -20.92
C GLU A 24 -7.05 1.13 -19.65
N ARG A 25 -7.58 -0.09 -19.41
CA ARG A 25 -8.46 -0.40 -18.29
C ARG A 25 -7.62 -0.68 -17.04
N THR A 26 -7.51 0.28 -16.15
CA THR A 26 -7.04 0.05 -14.77
C THR A 26 -8.12 -0.72 -14.02
N VAL A 27 -7.89 -2.02 -13.82
CA VAL A 27 -8.75 -2.88 -13.01
C VAL A 27 -8.32 -2.75 -11.56
N SER A 28 -9.16 -2.15 -10.72
CA SER A 28 -9.03 -2.31 -9.26
C SER A 28 -9.47 -3.72 -8.90
N THR A 29 -8.54 -4.55 -8.42
CA THR A 29 -8.81 -5.91 -7.95
C THR A 29 -9.47 -5.95 -6.57
N ALA A 30 -9.84 -4.80 -5.99
CA ALA A 30 -10.42 -4.75 -4.65
C ALA A 30 -11.91 -5.12 -4.60
N CYS A 31 -12.66 -5.02 -5.71
CA CYS A 31 -14.07 -5.42 -5.76
C CYS A 31 -14.40 -5.99 -7.15
N GLN A 32 -14.45 -7.32 -7.28
CA GLN A 32 -14.94 -7.95 -8.50
C GLN A 32 -16.46 -8.15 -8.44
N THR A 33 -17.21 -7.25 -9.09
CA THR A 33 -18.56 -7.55 -9.60
C THR A 33 -18.51 -7.45 -11.13
N ASP A 34 -18.19 -8.56 -11.80
CA ASP A 34 -18.34 -8.65 -13.26
C ASP A 34 -19.73 -9.21 -13.60
N PRO A 35 -20.63 -8.43 -14.24
CA PRO A 35 -22.00 -8.84 -14.52
C PRO A 35 -22.15 -9.85 -15.69
N ARG A 36 -21.08 -10.53 -16.14
CA ARG A 36 -21.11 -11.35 -17.37
C ARG A 36 -20.80 -12.83 -17.21
N VAL A 37 -20.87 -13.40 -16.00
CA VAL A 37 -20.85 -14.87 -15.84
C VAL A 37 -22.25 -15.43 -16.12
N PRO A 38 -22.43 -16.37 -17.08
CA PRO A 38 -23.75 -16.95 -17.35
C PRO A 38 -24.23 -17.80 -16.16
N GLU A 39 -25.42 -17.51 -15.63
CA GLU A 39 -26.08 -18.30 -14.59
C GLU A 39 -26.43 -19.70 -15.10
N CYS A 40 -25.97 -20.74 -14.39
CA CYS A 40 -26.36 -22.13 -14.65
C CYS A 40 -27.69 -22.43 -13.95
N SER A 41 -28.70 -22.81 -14.73
CA SER A 41 -30.05 -23.09 -14.26
C SER A 41 -30.19 -24.50 -13.67
N CYS A 42 -30.30 -24.61 -12.35
CA CYS A 42 -31.08 -25.69 -11.72
C CYS A 42 -31.66 -25.23 -10.37
N ALA A 43 -32.99 -25.17 -10.31
CA ALA A 43 -33.74 -24.80 -9.12
C ALA A 43 -34.06 -26.04 -8.26
N ALA A 44 -33.80 -25.94 -6.96
CA ALA A 44 -34.57 -26.61 -5.92
C ALA A 44 -34.61 -25.69 -4.69
N VAL A 45 -35.82 -25.38 -4.23
CA VAL A 45 -36.13 -24.46 -3.14
C VAL A 45 -35.91 -25.15 -1.80
N GLU A 46 -34.83 -24.79 -1.11
CA GLU A 46 -34.72 -24.78 0.35
C GLU A 46 -33.95 -23.50 0.72
N GLU A 47 -34.53 -22.61 1.53
CA GLU A 47 -33.84 -21.43 2.04
C GLU A 47 -32.76 -21.86 3.05
N ARG A 48 -31.55 -22.10 2.53
CA ARG A 48 -30.32 -22.14 3.31
C ARG A 48 -29.35 -21.13 2.70
N SER A 49 -28.72 -20.33 3.56
CA SER A 49 -27.57 -19.52 3.17
C SER A 49 -26.53 -20.43 2.53
N THR A 50 -26.30 -20.22 1.24
CA THR A 50 -25.22 -20.85 0.49
C THR A 50 -24.20 -19.75 0.23
N GLY A 51 -23.17 -19.70 1.08
CA GLY A 51 -22.05 -18.79 0.88
C GLY A 51 -21.42 -19.04 -0.50
N THR A 52 -21.16 -17.97 -1.23
CA THR A 52 -20.53 -18.05 -2.54
C THR A 52 -19.02 -18.20 -2.35
N ILE A 53 -18.53 -19.45 -2.28
CA ILE A 53 -17.08 -19.72 -2.36
C ILE A 53 -16.67 -19.68 -3.83
N THR A 54 -15.86 -18.70 -4.20
CA THR A 54 -15.06 -18.74 -5.43
C THR A 54 -13.98 -19.81 -5.26
N LYS A 55 -14.08 -20.90 -6.02
CA LYS A 55 -13.00 -21.88 -6.17
C LYS A 55 -11.90 -21.26 -7.02
N GLU A 56 -10.78 -20.86 -6.43
CA GLU A 56 -9.54 -20.72 -7.17
C GLU A 56 -9.05 -22.11 -7.59
N LEU A 57 -8.71 -22.27 -8.88
CA LEU A 57 -8.06 -23.48 -9.39
C LEU A 57 -6.64 -23.58 -8.81
N GLY A 58 -6.51 -24.26 -7.68
CA GLY A 58 -5.24 -24.67 -7.08
C GLY A 58 -5.42 -25.98 -6.32
N ALA A 59 -5.03 -27.09 -6.94
CA ALA A 59 -4.84 -28.44 -6.37
C ALA A 59 -5.84 -28.90 -5.26
N GLN A 60 -6.88 -29.62 -5.68
CA GLN A 60 -7.71 -30.44 -4.79
C GLN A 60 -6.88 -31.50 -4.04
N LEU A 61 -7.08 -31.56 -2.73
CA LEU A 61 -7.14 -32.80 -1.98
C LEU A 61 -8.53 -32.87 -1.35
N ASP A 62 -9.41 -33.65 -1.99
CA ASP A 62 -10.76 -33.93 -1.50
C ASP A 62 -10.66 -34.81 -0.25
N CYS A 63 -11.36 -34.43 0.83
CA CYS A 63 -11.80 -35.35 1.85
C CYS A 63 -13.24 -35.02 2.27
N ALA A 64 -14.18 -35.83 1.77
CA ALA A 64 -15.58 -35.82 2.16
C ALA A 64 -15.85 -36.87 3.24
N HIS A 65 -16.67 -36.48 4.24
CA HIS A 65 -17.29 -37.26 5.33
C HIS A 65 -16.31 -37.86 6.37
N ASP A 66 -16.55 -37.82 7.69
CA ASP A 66 -17.79 -38.13 8.41
C ASP A 66 -17.74 -37.56 9.85
N HIS A 67 -18.92 -37.38 10.47
CA HIS A 67 -19.07 -36.94 11.85
C HIS A 67 -18.63 -38.03 12.84
N GLN A 68 -17.58 -37.77 13.61
CA GLN A 68 -17.43 -38.30 14.96
C GLN A 68 -16.43 -37.48 15.78
N TYR A 69 -16.92 -36.95 16.90
CA TYR A 69 -16.14 -36.29 17.94
C TYR A 69 -15.08 -37.24 18.50
N THR A 70 -13.81 -36.89 18.35
CA THR A 70 -12.73 -37.31 19.27
C THR A 70 -11.80 -36.13 19.51
N THR A 71 -11.68 -35.77 20.79
CA THR A 71 -10.72 -34.80 21.33
C THR A 71 -9.31 -35.39 21.29
N GLU A 72 -8.58 -35.18 20.21
CA GLU A 72 -7.13 -35.36 20.19
C GLU A 72 -6.49 -34.19 19.44
N ALA A 73 -5.44 -33.62 20.03
CA ALA A 73 -4.80 -32.39 19.61
C ALA A 73 -4.31 -32.45 18.15
N CYS A 74 -4.62 -31.42 17.36
CA CYS A 74 -4.12 -31.25 16.00
C CYS A 74 -2.58 -31.11 16.02
N PRO A 75 -1.81 -31.99 15.36
CA PRO A 75 -0.34 -32.00 15.43
C PRO A 75 0.33 -31.05 14.43
N TYR A 76 -0.35 -29.98 13.98
CA TYR A 76 0.25 -28.98 13.11
C TYR A 76 -0.11 -27.56 13.53
N THR A 77 0.52 -27.11 14.62
CA THR A 77 0.74 -25.69 14.88
C THR A 77 2.07 -25.34 14.22
N PRO A 78 2.12 -24.45 13.20
CA PRO A 78 3.36 -23.75 12.91
C PRO A 78 3.61 -22.84 14.12
N GLN A 79 4.39 -23.33 15.09
CA GLN A 79 4.99 -22.47 16.09
C GLN A 79 5.99 -21.60 15.35
N MET A 80 5.55 -20.44 14.87
CA MET A 80 6.47 -19.34 14.62
C MET A 80 6.85 -18.78 16.00
N GLU A 81 7.71 -19.51 16.71
CA GLU A 81 8.46 -18.92 17.82
C GLU A 81 9.33 -17.83 17.19
N LEU A 82 8.89 -16.58 17.35
CA LEU A 82 9.76 -15.42 17.19
C LEU A 82 10.82 -15.53 18.28
N THR A 83 11.95 -16.17 17.96
CA THR A 83 13.13 -16.11 18.80
C THR A 83 13.63 -14.66 18.77
N GLU A 84 13.40 -13.92 19.86
CA GLU A 84 13.93 -12.57 20.14
C GLU A 84 15.47 -12.55 20.33
N SER A 85 16.19 -13.42 19.64
CA SER A 85 17.64 -13.56 19.77
C SER A 85 18.29 -13.45 18.40
N GLU A 86 18.42 -12.20 17.94
CA GLU A 86 19.58 -11.64 17.22
C GLU A 86 19.23 -10.22 16.73
N ILE A 87 18.73 -9.37 17.64
CA ILE A 87 18.79 -7.92 17.44
C ILE A 87 20.22 -7.52 17.76
N ASN A 88 21.04 -7.37 16.73
CA ASN A 88 22.36 -6.76 16.89
C ASN A 88 22.15 -5.29 17.27
N GLU A 89 22.35 -4.97 18.56
CA GLU A 89 22.11 -3.65 19.17
C GLU A 89 23.08 -2.54 18.70
N ASP A 90 23.91 -2.77 17.70
CA ASP A 90 25.04 -1.89 17.38
C ASP A 90 24.93 -1.07 16.08
N GLN A 91 23.71 -0.77 15.63
CA GLN A 91 23.45 0.36 14.71
C GLN A 91 22.32 1.26 15.23
N ASN A 92 22.42 1.61 16.51
CA ASN A 92 21.65 2.68 17.12
C ASN A 92 22.32 4.03 16.83
N SER A 93 21.92 4.70 15.75
CA SER A 93 22.12 6.13 15.58
C SER A 93 20.80 6.80 15.22
N LEU A 94 20.01 6.97 16.27
CA LEU A 94 19.19 8.14 16.60
C LEU A 94 18.47 8.84 15.43
N TYR A 95 17.16 8.59 15.36
CA TYR A 95 16.23 9.65 14.99
C TYR A 95 16.35 10.79 16.02
N GLU A 96 17.15 11.81 15.70
CA GLU A 96 17.07 13.11 16.37
C GLU A 96 16.10 13.99 15.59
N PRO A 97 14.99 14.44 16.19
CA PRO A 97 14.27 15.57 15.65
C PRO A 97 15.17 16.80 15.85
N GLU A 98 15.78 17.31 14.78
CA GLU A 98 16.50 18.59 14.84
C GLU A 98 15.55 19.65 15.44
N SER A 99 15.85 20.06 16.67
CA SER A 99 15.23 21.18 17.36
C SER A 99 15.89 22.47 16.90
N SER A 100 15.56 22.88 15.68
CA SER A 100 15.65 24.29 15.32
C SER A 100 14.34 24.66 14.65
N GLU A 101 13.55 25.49 15.33
CA GLU A 101 12.42 26.19 14.75
C GLU A 101 12.98 27.17 13.69
N SER A 102 13.29 26.64 12.51
CA SER A 102 13.25 27.45 11.30
C SER A 102 11.90 27.16 10.65
N GLN A 103 10.97 28.10 10.78
CA GLN A 103 9.79 28.15 9.94
C GLN A 103 10.24 28.46 8.51
N CYS A 104 10.81 27.47 7.82
CA CYS A 104 10.81 27.46 6.37
C CYS A 104 9.46 26.91 5.96
N GLU A 105 8.61 27.76 5.38
CA GLU A 105 7.49 27.26 4.59
C GLU A 105 8.03 26.19 3.62
N PRO A 106 7.35 25.05 3.48
CA PRO A 106 7.81 24.02 2.57
C PRO A 106 7.85 24.64 1.17
N LYS A 107 9.03 24.66 0.54
CA LYS A 107 9.22 25.17 -0.83
C LYS A 107 8.43 24.41 -1.89
N TYR A 108 7.78 23.30 -1.50
CA TYR A 108 7.09 22.38 -2.37
C TYR A 108 5.82 21.86 -1.70
N THR A 109 4.79 21.60 -2.50
CA THR A 109 3.55 20.97 -2.01
C THR A 109 3.64 19.44 -2.05
N ILE A 110 2.70 18.78 -1.39
CA ILE A 110 2.60 17.30 -1.40
C ILE A 110 2.26 16.84 -2.83
N GLU A 111 1.39 17.56 -3.52
CA GLU A 111 0.97 17.25 -4.89
C GLU A 111 2.15 17.27 -5.85
N GLU A 112 3.03 18.27 -5.73
CA GLU A 112 4.29 18.33 -6.50
C GLU A 112 5.16 17.11 -6.22
N CYS A 113 5.30 16.72 -4.94
CA CYS A 113 6.07 15.53 -4.57
C CYS A 113 5.46 14.24 -5.13
N VAL A 114 4.12 14.14 -5.22
CA VAL A 114 3.42 12.98 -5.78
C VAL A 114 3.62 12.91 -7.30
N GLN A 115 3.53 14.05 -7.99
CA GLN A 115 3.62 14.15 -9.44
C GLN A 115 5.04 14.08 -9.99
N ASP A 116 6.06 14.39 -9.18
CA ASP A 116 7.46 14.35 -9.61
C ASP A 116 7.87 12.94 -10.09
N LEU A 117 8.74 12.84 -11.09
CA LEU A 117 9.17 11.55 -11.61
C LEU A 117 10.22 10.91 -10.68
N LYS A 118 10.02 9.65 -10.30
CA LYS A 118 10.97 8.90 -9.47
C LYS A 118 11.78 7.93 -10.33
N TYR A 119 13.10 7.99 -10.23
CA TYR A 119 14.03 7.09 -10.91
C TYR A 119 14.87 6.30 -9.90
N ILE A 120 15.19 5.05 -10.23
CA ILE A 120 16.18 4.26 -9.51
C ILE A 120 17.57 4.65 -10.04
N LEU A 121 18.44 5.10 -9.13
CA LEU A 121 19.78 5.57 -9.45
C LEU A 121 20.85 4.78 -8.69
N PHE A 122 21.93 4.42 -9.38
CA PHE A 122 23.05 3.71 -8.79
C PHE A 122 23.94 4.70 -8.04
N TYR A 123 24.37 4.34 -6.84
CA TYR A 123 25.20 5.22 -6.00
C TYR A 123 26.51 5.65 -6.68
N SER A 124 27.13 4.76 -7.47
CA SER A 124 28.33 5.10 -8.26
C SER A 124 28.09 6.25 -9.23
N LYS A 125 26.94 6.25 -9.91
CA LYS A 125 26.53 7.32 -10.84
C LYS A 125 26.14 8.61 -10.13
N LEU A 126 25.49 8.50 -8.97
CA LEU A 126 25.21 9.67 -8.14
C LEU A 126 26.51 10.36 -7.68
N LYS A 127 27.52 9.58 -7.26
CA LYS A 127 28.80 10.10 -6.77
C LYS A 127 29.55 10.91 -7.82
N GLU A 128 29.42 10.55 -9.10
CA GLU A 128 30.05 11.29 -10.22
C GLU A 128 29.65 12.78 -10.25
N LEU A 129 28.48 13.14 -9.70
CA LEU A 129 27.95 14.51 -9.68
C LEU A 129 28.58 15.41 -8.60
N PHE A 130 29.27 14.84 -7.61
CA PHE A 130 29.79 15.56 -6.43
C PHE A 130 31.32 15.74 -6.45
N ASN A 131 31.92 15.78 -7.66
CA ASN A 131 33.37 15.98 -7.83
C ASN A 131 33.77 17.47 -7.91
N VAL A 132 32.81 18.36 -8.17
CA VAL A 132 33.02 19.81 -8.30
C VAL A 132 32.10 20.58 -7.36
N CYS A 133 32.57 21.73 -6.89
CA CYS A 133 31.76 22.63 -6.08
C CYS A 133 30.61 23.21 -6.93
N HIS A 134 29.41 23.26 -6.36
CA HIS A 134 28.21 23.82 -7.01
C HIS A 134 27.80 25.16 -6.40
N GLU A 135 28.65 25.78 -5.58
CA GLU A 135 28.42 27.12 -5.05
C GLU A 135 28.56 28.14 -6.19
N PRO A 136 27.67 29.15 -6.32
CA PRO A 136 27.74 30.12 -7.41
C PRO A 136 29.11 30.79 -7.53
N GLY A 137 29.75 30.65 -8.69
CA GLY A 137 31.09 31.20 -8.96
C GLY A 137 32.26 30.32 -8.48
N CYS A 138 32.01 29.18 -7.85
CA CYS A 138 33.03 28.21 -7.48
C CYS A 138 32.93 26.98 -8.41
N GLN A 139 34.05 26.59 -9.02
CA GLN A 139 34.17 25.35 -9.80
C GLN A 139 35.33 24.48 -9.28
N ALA A 140 35.71 24.71 -8.03
CA ALA A 140 36.86 24.05 -7.43
C ALA A 140 36.52 22.59 -7.09
N GLY A 141 37.54 21.72 -7.08
CA GLY A 141 37.36 20.31 -6.75
C GLY A 141 36.82 20.11 -5.34
N VAL A 142 35.92 19.14 -5.19
CA VAL A 142 35.42 18.67 -3.89
C VAL A 142 36.47 17.78 -3.24
N ILE A 143 36.86 18.10 -2.01
CA ILE A 143 37.87 17.36 -1.24
C ILE A 143 37.25 16.37 -0.26
N SER A 144 36.01 16.62 0.16
CA SER A 144 35.26 15.70 1.01
C SER A 144 33.81 15.60 0.53
N SER A 145 33.30 14.38 0.50
CA SER A 145 31.88 14.10 0.28
C SER A 145 31.46 13.00 1.26
N SER A 146 30.50 13.31 2.12
CA SER A 146 29.96 12.38 3.12
C SER A 146 28.49 12.09 2.82
N PRO A 147 28.15 10.86 2.39
CA PRO A 147 26.77 10.43 2.24
C PRO A 147 26.18 10.10 3.62
N LYS A 148 24.93 10.50 3.85
CA LYS A 148 24.07 10.02 4.93
C LYS A 148 22.84 9.39 4.29
N ILE A 149 22.65 8.09 4.52
CA ILE A 149 21.56 7.32 3.92
C ILE A 149 20.41 7.23 4.93
N ASN A 150 19.18 7.50 4.49
CA ASN A 150 17.96 7.38 5.28
C ASN A 150 16.89 6.67 4.45
N SER A 151 16.88 5.34 4.55
CA SER A 151 16.05 4.46 3.71
C SER A 151 16.27 4.78 2.22
N PHE A 152 15.27 5.28 1.50
CA PHE A 152 15.39 5.60 0.07
C PHE A 152 15.96 6.99 -0.22
N ALA A 153 16.26 7.79 0.81
CA ALA A 153 16.81 9.13 0.67
C ALA A 153 18.32 9.17 0.98
N ILE A 154 19.03 10.03 0.26
CA ILE A 154 20.46 10.28 0.47
C ILE A 154 20.65 11.78 0.69
N THR A 155 21.38 12.12 1.76
CA THR A 155 21.90 13.47 2.00
C THR A 155 23.40 13.47 1.73
N MET A 156 23.86 14.37 0.86
CA MET A 156 25.25 14.57 0.55
C MET A 156 25.73 15.87 1.17
N GLU A 157 26.72 15.78 2.06
CA GLU A 157 27.47 16.93 2.57
C GLU A 157 28.83 16.98 1.86
N THR A 158 29.19 18.13 1.31
CA THR A 158 30.41 18.31 0.51
C THR A 158 31.21 19.51 0.99
N GLU A 159 32.55 19.42 0.92
CA GLU A 159 33.46 20.55 1.11
C GLU A 159 34.45 20.63 -0.07
N CYS A 160 34.65 21.84 -0.61
CA CYS A 160 35.61 22.06 -1.69
C CYS A 160 36.95 22.63 -1.18
N VAL A 161 37.98 22.65 -2.04
CA VAL A 161 39.31 23.21 -1.69
C VAL A 161 39.28 24.67 -1.23
N VAL A 162 38.25 25.44 -1.60
CA VAL A 162 38.06 26.84 -1.18
C VAL A 162 37.40 26.93 0.20
N GLY A 163 36.87 25.82 0.73
CA GLY A 163 36.20 25.74 2.02
C GLY A 163 34.68 25.92 1.98
N HIS A 164 34.06 25.99 0.79
CA HIS A 164 32.60 26.02 0.68
C HIS A 164 32.01 24.69 1.11
N ARG A 165 30.99 24.73 1.96
CA ARG A 165 30.23 23.57 2.42
C ARG A 165 28.82 23.61 1.86
N ARG A 166 28.38 22.50 1.27
CA ARG A 166 27.04 22.36 0.71
C ARG A 166 26.39 21.06 1.18
N LYS A 167 25.13 21.18 1.61
CA LYS A 167 24.22 20.07 1.85
C LYS A 167 23.29 19.93 0.65
N TRP A 168 23.17 18.73 0.11
CA TRP A 168 22.22 18.35 -0.94
C TRP A 168 21.41 17.16 -0.46
N GLU A 169 20.11 17.15 -0.75
CA GLU A 169 19.20 16.07 -0.39
C GLU A 169 18.55 15.53 -1.67
N SER A 170 18.47 14.20 -1.79
CA SER A 170 17.94 13.54 -2.99
C SER A 170 16.42 13.64 -3.14
N GLN A 171 15.73 14.08 -2.10
CA GLN A 171 14.28 14.17 -2.04
C GLN A 171 13.89 15.40 -1.22
N THR A 172 12.79 16.02 -1.62
CA THR A 172 12.13 17.04 -0.82
C THR A 172 11.63 16.45 0.51
N ARG A 173 11.52 17.31 1.52
CA ARG A 173 10.90 16.96 2.79
C ARG A 173 9.45 17.43 2.84
N VAL A 174 8.56 16.52 3.23
CA VAL A 174 7.18 16.84 3.63
C VAL A 174 7.14 16.81 5.16
N VAL A 175 6.79 17.95 5.76
CA VAL A 175 6.94 18.19 7.20
C VAL A 175 8.41 18.01 7.64
N LYS A 176 8.79 16.83 8.13
CA LYS A 176 10.17 16.48 8.53
C LYS A 176 10.67 15.18 7.90
N LEU A 177 9.85 14.53 7.07
CA LEU A 177 10.16 13.25 6.43
C LEU A 177 10.60 13.46 5.00
N PHE A 178 11.52 12.63 4.52
CA PHE A 178 11.77 12.53 3.08
C PHE A 178 10.51 12.03 2.37
N ALA A 179 10.03 12.78 1.40
CA ALA A 179 8.74 12.55 0.76
C ALA A 179 8.62 11.13 0.17
N GLY A 180 9.66 10.65 -0.51
CA GLY A 180 9.68 9.33 -1.12
C GLY A 180 9.61 8.19 -0.10
N ASN A 181 10.12 8.36 1.12
CA ASN A 181 9.94 7.34 2.16
C ASN A 181 8.45 7.22 2.53
N LEU A 182 7.75 8.35 2.72
CA LEU A 182 6.31 8.34 3.01
C LEU A 182 5.52 7.78 1.82
N LEU A 183 5.80 8.26 0.60
CA LEU A 183 5.11 7.82 -0.62
C LEU A 183 5.29 6.32 -0.89
N LEU A 184 6.48 5.76 -0.67
CA LEU A 184 6.71 4.32 -0.82
C LEU A 184 5.94 3.51 0.23
N SER A 185 5.90 3.97 1.49
CA SER A 185 5.11 3.31 2.51
C SER A 185 3.60 3.37 2.20
N SER A 186 3.12 4.51 1.72
CA SER A 186 1.74 4.68 1.24
C SER A 186 1.43 3.76 0.06
N ALA A 187 2.31 3.70 -0.95
CA ALA A 187 2.09 2.86 -2.12
C ALA A 187 1.98 1.39 -1.74
N VAL A 188 2.91 0.87 -0.93
CA VAL A 188 2.86 -0.53 -0.47
C VAL A 188 1.58 -0.80 0.33
N PHE A 189 1.18 0.11 1.23
CA PHE A 189 -0.06 -0.05 2.01
C PHE A 189 -1.31 -0.07 1.13
N LEU A 190 -1.46 0.92 0.24
CA LEU A 190 -2.66 1.10 -0.59
C LEU A 190 -2.82 -0.01 -1.64
N THR A 191 -1.73 -0.66 -2.04
CA THR A 191 -1.80 -1.85 -2.92
C THR A 191 -2.02 -3.16 -2.15
N GLY A 192 -2.27 -3.11 -0.83
CA GLY A 192 -2.43 -4.31 0.01
C GLY A 192 -1.12 -5.11 0.20
N GLY A 193 0.03 -4.48 -0.05
CA GLY A 193 1.34 -5.11 0.09
C GLY A 193 1.83 -5.15 1.53
N SER A 194 2.76 -6.06 1.80
CA SER A 194 3.43 -6.16 3.11
C SER A 194 4.84 -5.57 3.06
N HIS A 195 5.33 -5.13 4.23
CA HIS A 195 6.73 -4.69 4.37
C HIS A 195 7.70 -5.81 4.00
N SER A 196 7.43 -7.06 4.39
CA SER A 196 8.33 -8.19 4.15
C SER A 196 8.51 -8.45 2.65
N THR A 197 7.41 -8.54 1.91
CA THR A 197 7.44 -8.74 0.44
C THR A 197 8.18 -7.59 -0.26
N PHE A 198 7.93 -6.35 0.16
CA PHE A 198 8.62 -5.19 -0.40
C PHE A 198 10.12 -5.16 -0.05
N ALA A 199 10.48 -5.48 1.19
CA ALA A 199 11.86 -5.54 1.64
C ALA A 199 12.66 -6.66 0.95
N GLU A 200 12.03 -7.80 0.70
CA GLU A 200 12.62 -8.91 -0.07
C GLU A 200 12.87 -8.51 -1.54
N THR A 201 11.92 -7.78 -2.14
CA THR A 201 12.11 -7.19 -3.47
C THR A 201 13.31 -6.24 -3.49
N CYS A 202 13.42 -5.36 -2.49
CA CYS A 202 14.57 -4.46 -2.35
C CYS A 202 15.87 -5.24 -2.18
N HIS A 203 15.87 -6.30 -1.38
CA HIS A 203 17.03 -7.15 -1.16
C HIS A 203 17.54 -7.78 -2.47
N HIS A 204 16.65 -8.36 -3.27
CA HIS A 204 17.03 -8.96 -4.56
C HIS A 204 17.54 -7.94 -5.58
N LEU A 205 17.05 -6.70 -5.53
CA LEU A 205 17.53 -5.60 -6.37
C LEU A 205 18.77 -4.88 -5.82
N SER A 206 19.27 -5.28 -4.63
CA SER A 206 20.32 -4.56 -3.91
C SER A 206 19.97 -3.08 -3.65
N LEU A 207 18.69 -2.79 -3.45
CA LEU A 207 18.20 -1.47 -3.06
C LEU A 207 18.30 -1.31 -1.55
N VAL A 208 18.67 -0.11 -1.11
CA VAL A 208 18.52 0.26 0.29
C VAL A 208 17.03 0.22 0.63
N SER A 209 16.70 -0.40 1.77
CA SER A 209 15.32 -0.58 2.19
C SER A 209 14.99 0.22 3.46
N MET A 210 13.70 0.40 3.68
CA MET A 210 13.15 0.99 4.90
C MET A 210 13.03 -0.07 6.00
N LEU A 211 13.35 0.30 7.23
CA LEU A 211 13.16 -0.59 8.38
C LEU A 211 11.67 -0.82 8.65
N LEU A 212 11.31 -2.03 9.11
CA LEU A 212 9.93 -2.36 9.50
C LEU A 212 9.36 -1.34 10.49
N ARG A 213 10.16 -0.92 11.48
CA ARG A 213 9.76 0.10 12.46
C ARG A 213 9.40 1.44 11.81
N GLN A 214 10.18 1.89 10.82
CA GLN A 214 9.90 3.14 10.13
C GLN A 214 8.62 3.03 9.30
N PHE A 215 8.46 1.92 8.58
CA PHE A 215 7.28 1.62 7.79
C PHE A 215 6.01 1.59 8.65
N ALA A 216 6.02 0.82 9.74
CA ALA A 216 4.89 0.73 10.67
C ALA A 216 4.56 2.09 11.33
N ASN A 217 5.58 2.89 11.67
CA ASN A 217 5.35 4.23 12.20
C ASN A 217 4.74 5.18 11.17
N GLN A 218 5.16 5.10 9.90
CA GLN A 218 4.56 5.90 8.83
C GLN A 218 3.10 5.52 8.60
N GLN A 219 2.80 4.22 8.58
CA GLN A 219 1.43 3.73 8.50
C GLN A 219 0.57 4.25 9.65
N ARG A 220 1.01 4.06 10.89
CA ARG A 220 0.25 4.42 12.09
C ARG A 220 0.00 5.92 12.22
N ILE A 221 0.98 6.76 11.85
CA ILE A 221 0.91 8.21 12.10
C ILE A 221 0.26 8.96 10.95
N TYR A 222 0.49 8.54 9.70
CA TYR A 222 0.10 9.32 8.53
C TYR A 222 -0.90 8.59 7.63
N ILE A 223 -0.67 7.31 7.34
CA ILE A 223 -1.40 6.63 6.25
C ILE A 223 -2.76 6.13 6.74
N VAL A 224 -2.79 5.30 7.79
CA VAL A 224 -4.03 4.70 8.31
C VAL A 224 -5.02 5.76 8.79
N PRO A 225 -4.61 6.85 9.50
CA PRO A 225 -5.55 7.89 9.89
C PRO A 225 -6.20 8.59 8.69
N GLU A 226 -5.43 8.87 7.63
CA GLU A 226 -5.95 9.53 6.43
C GLU A 226 -6.89 8.60 5.66
N ASP A 227 -6.53 7.32 5.52
CA ASP A 227 -7.37 6.31 4.88
C ASP A 227 -8.72 6.16 5.61
N ASN A 228 -8.69 6.05 6.94
CA ASN A 228 -9.90 6.02 7.77
C ASN A 228 -10.74 7.30 7.64
N TYR A 229 -10.09 8.47 7.56
CA TYR A 229 -10.78 9.74 7.37
C TYR A 229 -11.51 9.78 6.02
N MET A 230 -10.83 9.41 4.93
CA MET A 230 -11.42 9.33 3.60
C MET A 230 -12.56 8.32 3.52
N TRP A 231 -12.39 7.15 4.16
CA TRP A 231 -13.44 6.14 4.27
C TRP A 231 -14.67 6.67 5.01
N THR A 232 -14.46 7.37 6.13
CA THR A 232 -15.55 7.97 6.92
C THR A 232 -16.32 8.98 6.09
N GLN A 233 -15.63 9.90 5.41
CA GLN A 233 -16.26 10.90 4.55
C GLN A 233 -17.06 10.28 3.40
N HIS A 234 -16.51 9.22 2.77
CA HIS A 234 -17.20 8.50 1.72
C HIS A 234 -18.48 7.81 2.23
N THR A 235 -18.41 7.17 3.39
CA THR A 235 -19.55 6.46 3.99
C THR A 235 -20.64 7.44 4.45
N GLU A 236 -20.27 8.56 5.05
CA GLU A 236 -21.21 9.63 5.43
C GLU A 236 -21.92 10.22 4.19
N ALA A 237 -21.20 10.43 3.09
CA ALA A 237 -21.79 10.91 1.83
C ALA A 237 -22.78 9.90 1.22
N ASN A 238 -22.47 8.60 1.30
CA ASN A 238 -23.37 7.54 0.84
C ASN A 238 -24.64 7.50 1.69
N LEU A 239 -24.51 7.54 3.01
CA LEU A 239 -25.66 7.56 3.94
C LEU A 239 -26.56 8.78 3.71
N ALA A 240 -25.97 9.97 3.51
CA ALA A 240 -26.71 11.19 3.21
C ALA A 240 -27.52 11.08 1.91
N THR A 241 -27.09 10.25 0.95
CA THR A 241 -27.79 10.04 -0.33
C THR A 241 -29.06 9.20 -0.16
N ILE A 242 -29.13 8.34 0.87
CA ILE A 242 -30.24 7.38 1.05
C ILE A 242 -31.13 7.64 2.27
N VAL A 243 -30.79 8.63 3.11
CA VAL A 243 -31.44 8.88 4.42
C VAL A 243 -32.96 9.02 4.37
N ASP A 244 -33.50 9.64 3.30
CA ASP A 244 -34.94 9.89 3.15
C ASP A 244 -35.68 8.80 2.35
N SER A 245 -35.00 7.71 1.99
CA SER A 245 -35.55 6.62 1.17
C SER A 245 -35.57 5.31 1.93
N PRO A 246 -36.64 4.49 1.79
CA PRO A 246 -36.60 3.13 2.28
C PRO A 246 -35.48 2.37 1.57
N CYS A 247 -34.51 1.87 2.34
CA CYS A 247 -33.41 1.07 1.83
C CYS A 247 -33.61 -0.41 2.15
N ILE A 248 -33.08 -1.28 1.28
CA ILE A 248 -32.98 -2.71 1.53
C ILE A 248 -31.51 -3.01 1.72
N ILE A 249 -31.09 -3.15 2.98
CA ILE A 249 -29.71 -3.45 3.29
C ILE A 249 -29.41 -4.93 3.08
N SER A 250 -28.21 -5.21 2.58
CA SER A 250 -27.66 -6.56 2.45
C SER A 250 -26.19 -6.51 2.85
N GLY A 251 -25.67 -7.62 3.34
CA GLY A 251 -24.30 -7.66 3.79
C GLY A 251 -23.79 -9.07 3.99
N ASP A 252 -22.48 -9.19 4.06
CA ASP A 252 -21.78 -10.44 4.30
C ASP A 252 -20.43 -10.15 4.97
N THR A 253 -19.82 -11.19 5.55
CA THR A 253 -18.49 -11.12 6.14
C THR A 253 -17.45 -11.72 5.22
N TRP A 254 -16.39 -10.97 4.97
CA TRP A 254 -15.17 -11.51 4.39
C TRP A 254 -14.16 -11.84 5.50
N CYS A 255 -13.77 -13.11 5.60
CA CYS A 255 -12.79 -13.58 6.58
C CYS A 255 -11.41 -13.80 5.94
N ASP A 256 -10.36 -13.58 6.73
CA ASP A 256 -8.96 -13.72 6.29
C ASP A 256 -8.50 -15.17 6.05
N SER A 257 -9.21 -16.15 6.63
CA SER A 257 -8.94 -17.57 6.41
C SER A 257 -10.23 -18.41 6.50
N PRO A 258 -10.26 -19.58 5.85
CA PRO A 258 -11.44 -20.44 5.85
C PRO A 258 -11.67 -21.13 7.19
N GLY A 259 -12.94 -21.44 7.48
CA GLY A 259 -13.34 -22.26 8.62
C GLY A 259 -13.20 -21.57 9.96
N HIS A 260 -12.92 -22.34 11.02
CA HIS A 260 -12.88 -21.84 12.40
C HIS A 260 -11.55 -21.15 12.79
N CYS A 261 -10.69 -20.81 11.83
CA CYS A 261 -9.35 -20.29 12.07
C CYS A 261 -9.19 -18.79 11.78
N ALA A 262 -10.26 -18.11 11.35
CA ALA A 262 -10.21 -16.68 11.01
C ALA A 262 -9.74 -15.82 12.19
N SER A 263 -8.76 -14.95 11.92
CA SER A 263 -8.30 -13.94 12.87
C SER A 263 -9.01 -12.61 12.66
N PHE A 264 -9.40 -12.30 11.42
CA PHE A 264 -10.14 -11.09 11.08
C PHE A 264 -11.38 -11.43 10.26
N GLY A 265 -12.48 -10.74 10.56
CA GLY A 265 -13.69 -10.74 9.74
C GLY A 265 -14.10 -9.30 9.46
N THR A 266 -14.28 -8.96 8.19
CA THR A 266 -14.76 -7.65 7.76
C THR A 266 -16.18 -7.79 7.24
N TYR A 267 -17.15 -7.26 8.01
CA TYR A 267 -18.54 -7.21 7.60
C TYR A 267 -18.77 -5.95 6.77
N THR A 268 -19.49 -6.07 5.65
CA THR A 268 -19.86 -4.93 4.80
C THR A 268 -21.36 -4.90 4.62
N ILE A 269 -22.00 -3.75 4.89
CA ILE A 269 -23.41 -3.48 4.56
C ILE A 269 -23.48 -2.58 3.33
N LEU A 270 -24.32 -2.95 2.37
CA LEU A 270 -24.67 -2.16 1.21
C LEU A 270 -26.18 -2.01 1.05
N ASP A 271 -26.62 -0.91 0.43
CA ASP A 271 -28.00 -0.79 -0.05
C ASP A 271 -28.16 -1.54 -1.39
N SER A 272 -29.06 -2.51 -1.43
CA SER A 272 -29.29 -3.37 -2.60
C SER A 272 -29.74 -2.61 -3.84
N ALA A 273 -30.41 -1.47 -3.67
CA ALA A 273 -30.94 -0.70 -4.80
C ALA A 273 -29.88 0.21 -5.45
N SER A 274 -29.11 0.93 -4.64
CA SER A 274 -28.07 1.85 -5.12
C SER A 274 -26.70 1.22 -5.27
N HIS A 275 -26.48 0.04 -4.67
CA HIS A 275 -25.19 -0.64 -4.55
C HIS A 275 -24.13 0.17 -3.79
N LEU A 276 -24.55 1.18 -3.01
CA LEU A 276 -23.65 1.97 -2.17
C LEU A 276 -23.31 1.20 -0.89
N ILE A 277 -22.03 1.22 -0.52
CA ILE A 277 -21.57 0.71 0.78
C ILE A 277 -21.96 1.73 1.85
N LEU A 278 -22.66 1.26 2.87
CA LEU A 278 -23.23 2.08 3.95
C LEU A 278 -22.47 1.95 5.27
N ALA A 279 -21.83 0.81 5.50
CA ALA A 279 -21.00 0.57 6.66
C ALA A 279 -20.05 -0.59 6.38
N GLN A 280 -18.87 -0.54 6.99
CA GLN A 280 -17.92 -1.64 6.99
C GLN A 280 -17.21 -1.67 8.34
N GLU A 281 -17.12 -2.85 8.94
CA GLU A 281 -16.49 -3.04 10.25
C GLU A 281 -15.61 -4.28 10.22
N THR A 282 -14.34 -4.10 10.62
CA THR A 282 -13.38 -5.19 10.78
C THR A 282 -13.26 -5.55 12.25
N VAL A 283 -13.50 -6.82 12.56
CA VAL A 283 -13.42 -7.38 13.91
C VAL A 283 -12.24 -8.34 13.98
N HIS A 284 -11.41 -8.22 15.00
CA HIS A 284 -10.39 -9.21 15.32
C HIS A 284 -10.95 -10.29 16.26
N VAL A 285 -10.52 -11.53 16.09
CA VAL A 285 -11.03 -12.69 16.85
C VAL A 285 -10.83 -12.55 18.36
N THR A 286 -9.85 -11.78 18.82
CA THR A 286 -9.62 -11.53 20.25
C THR A 286 -10.65 -10.59 20.87
N GLU A 287 -11.43 -9.88 20.06
CA GLU A 287 -12.54 -9.04 20.52
C GLU A 287 -13.82 -9.86 20.77
N VAL A 288 -13.87 -11.09 20.26
CA VAL A 288 -15.02 -12.00 20.33
C VAL A 288 -14.62 -13.35 20.93
N LYS A 289 -15.60 -14.25 21.08
CA LYS A 289 -15.38 -15.57 21.71
C LYS A 289 -14.65 -16.55 20.80
N SER A 290 -14.88 -16.47 19.49
CA SER A 290 -14.25 -17.29 18.47
C SER A 290 -14.53 -16.71 17.08
N SER A 291 -13.86 -17.23 16.07
CA SER A 291 -14.05 -16.87 14.65
C SER A 291 -15.50 -16.96 14.17
N TYR A 292 -16.32 -17.84 14.76
CA TYR A 292 -17.75 -17.95 14.47
C TYR A 292 -18.54 -16.67 14.78
N TRP A 293 -18.05 -15.84 15.71
CA TRP A 293 -18.74 -14.62 16.14
C TRP A 293 -18.35 -13.38 15.34
N LEU A 294 -17.37 -13.49 14.44
CA LEU A 294 -16.89 -12.36 13.64
C LEU A 294 -18.00 -11.75 12.79
N GLU A 295 -18.83 -12.60 12.17
CA GLU A 295 -19.94 -12.15 11.33
C GLU A 295 -21.01 -11.41 12.14
N THR A 296 -21.49 -12.02 13.23
CA THR A 296 -22.53 -11.42 14.07
C THR A 296 -22.07 -10.11 14.70
N GLU A 297 -20.85 -10.07 15.24
CA GLU A 297 -20.29 -8.86 15.84
C GLU A 297 -20.10 -7.75 14.80
N GLY A 298 -19.58 -8.09 13.61
CA GLY A 298 -19.40 -7.13 12.51
C GLY A 298 -20.73 -6.55 12.03
N LEU A 299 -21.76 -7.39 11.87
CA LEU A 299 -23.12 -6.95 11.53
C LEU A 299 -23.67 -6.01 12.60
N GLU A 300 -23.56 -6.37 13.87
CA GLU A 300 -24.07 -5.54 14.97
C GLU A 300 -23.40 -4.16 15.00
N ARG A 301 -22.08 -4.09 14.85
CA ARG A 301 -21.34 -2.81 14.78
C ARG A 301 -21.77 -1.98 13.57
N CYS A 302 -21.94 -2.60 12.40
CA CYS A 302 -22.40 -1.91 11.20
C CYS A 302 -23.81 -1.33 11.37
N LEU A 303 -24.74 -2.10 11.94
CA LEU A 303 -26.11 -1.62 12.22
C LEU A 303 -26.11 -0.47 13.22
N GLN A 304 -25.34 -0.58 14.31
CA GLN A 304 -25.19 0.51 15.28
C GLN A 304 -24.56 1.77 14.66
N HIS A 305 -23.65 1.61 13.70
CA HIS A 305 -23.06 2.73 12.96
C HIS A 305 -24.14 3.47 12.15
N ILE A 306 -24.93 2.72 11.37
CA ILE A 306 -26.02 3.28 10.56
C ILE A 306 -27.07 3.96 11.45
N GLU A 307 -27.48 3.33 12.55
CA GLU A 307 -28.47 3.88 13.50
C GLU A 307 -28.02 5.20 14.17
N ARG A 308 -26.72 5.45 14.30
CA ARG A 308 -26.20 6.72 14.86
C ARG A 308 -26.16 7.85 13.85
N MET A 309 -26.14 7.50 12.56
CA MET A 309 -25.96 8.43 11.44
C MET A 309 -27.29 8.87 10.81
N VAL A 310 -28.40 8.16 11.10
CA VAL A 310 -29.78 8.42 10.65
C VAL A 310 -30.61 8.97 11.81
#